data_AF-A0A2V6WZM5-F1
#
_entry.id   AF-A0A2V6WZM5-F1
#
_cell.length_a   1.000
_cell.length_b   1.000
_cell.length_c   1.000
_cell.angle_alpha   90.00
_cell.angle_beta   90.00
_cell.angle_gamma   90.00
#
_symmetry.space_group_name_H-M   'P 1'
#
loop_
_entity.id
_entity.type
_entity.pdbx_description
1 polymer ?
#
loop_
_entity_poly.entity_id
_entity_poly.type
_entity_poly.pdbx_seq_one_letter_code
_entity_poly.pdbx_strand_id
1 'polypeptide(L)'
;MLEELATEYTAALRDYLDGRGEIALQQAYDVGRKTLAKGLGVLDMATIQHRALVKCLLKAHTPREGSQTLRAVKKFFVESLLPFEMSHRRIQEVN
;
A
#
# COMPACT_ATOMS: atom_id res chain seq x y z
N MET A 1 -10.56 5.87 10.92
CA MET A 1 -10.16 4.50 10.53
C MET A 1 -9.42 4.48 9.20
N LEU A 2 -10.04 4.90 8.09
CA LEU A 2 -9.37 4.95 6.77
C LEU A 2 -8.19 5.95 6.73
N GLU A 3 -8.34 7.13 7.36
CA GLU A 3 -7.28 8.15 7.43
C GLU A 3 -6.02 7.68 8.19
N GLU A 4 -6.20 6.88 9.23
CA GLU A 4 -5.11 6.31 10.02
C GLU A 4 -4.31 5.31 9.17
N LEU A 5 -5.02 4.38 8.51
CA LEU A 5 -4.42 3.43 7.57
C LEU A 5 -3.74 4.15 6.40
N ALA A 6 -4.35 5.23 5.88
CA ALA A 6 -3.74 6.05 4.83
C ALA A 6 -2.47 6.74 5.29
N THR A 7 -2.41 7.17 6.55
CA THR A 7 -1.22 7.79 7.15
C THR A 7 -0.11 6.77 7.32
N GLU A 8 -0.41 5.59 7.88
CA GLU A 8 0.54 4.48 8.02
C GLU A 8 1.09 4.02 6.66
N TYR A 9 0.20 3.82 5.68
CA TYR A 9 0.59 3.45 4.31
C TYR A 9 1.47 4.52 3.66
N THR A 10 1.14 5.80 3.84
CA THR A 10 1.94 6.90 3.26
C THR A 10 3.33 6.96 3.90
N ALA A 11 3.45 6.71 5.21
CA ALA A 11 4.73 6.66 5.89
C ALA A 11 5.58 5.50 5.35
N ALA A 12 5.03 4.28 5.33
CA ALA A 12 5.71 3.11 4.79
C ALA A 12 6.09 3.26 3.31
N LEU A 13 5.24 3.90 2.49
CA LEU A 13 5.58 4.19 1.10
C LEU A 13 6.77 5.15 0.96
N ARG A 14 6.88 6.16 1.84
CA ARG A 14 8.06 7.05 1.85
C ARG A 14 9.31 6.29 2.25
N ASP A 15 9.21 5.46 3.27
CA ASP A 15 10.30 4.57 3.69
C ASP A 15 10.78 3.67 2.55
N TYR A 16 9.85 3.14 1.77
CA TYR A 16 10.15 2.35 0.58
C TYR A 16 10.90 3.17 -0.48
N LEU A 17 10.49 4.43 -0.72
CA LEU A 17 11.13 5.34 -1.67
C LEU A 17 12.54 5.77 -1.21
N ASP A 18 12.76 5.87 0.10
CA ASP A 18 14.04 6.19 0.73
C ASP A 18 15.02 4.99 0.76
N GLY A 19 14.63 3.84 0.23
CA GLY A 19 15.47 2.65 0.14
C GLY A 19 15.34 1.65 1.28
N ARG A 20 14.38 1.81 2.21
CA ARG A 20 14.08 0.84 3.29
C ARG A 20 13.21 -0.32 2.78
N GLY A 21 13.60 -0.92 1.66
CA GLY A 21 12.78 -1.76 0.79
C GLY A 21 12.00 -2.89 1.49
N GLU A 22 12.70 -3.82 2.15
CA GLU A 22 12.06 -5.03 2.73
C GLU A 22 11.18 -4.70 3.93
N ILE A 23 11.65 -3.86 4.85
CA ILE A 23 10.88 -3.43 6.02
C ILE A 23 9.62 -2.69 5.58
N ALA A 24 9.73 -1.80 4.60
CA ALA A 24 8.60 -1.05 4.09
C ALA A 24 7.59 -1.95 3.35
N LEU A 25 8.04 -2.99 2.64
CA LEU A 25 7.13 -3.98 2.03
C LEU A 25 6.37 -4.78 3.09
N GLN A 26 7.04 -5.20 4.17
CA GLN A 26 6.37 -5.84 5.30
C GLN A 26 5.31 -4.91 5.92
N GLN A 27 5.60 -3.62 6.07
CA GLN A 27 4.63 -2.64 6.52
C GLN A 27 3.44 -2.49 5.55
N ALA A 28 3.68 -2.55 4.23
CA ALA A 28 2.60 -2.54 3.23
C ALA A 28 1.66 -3.73 3.42
N TYR A 29 2.22 -4.92 3.60
CA TYR A 29 1.47 -6.15 3.90
C TYR A 29 0.67 -6.02 5.20
N ASP A 30 1.26 -5.48 6.26
CA ASP A 30 0.59 -5.31 7.55
C ASP A 30 -0.54 -4.27 7.48
N VAL A 31 -0.41 -3.20 6.70
CA VAL A 31 -1.52 -2.27 6.41
C VAL A 31 -2.65 -3.01 5.68
N GLY A 32 -2.35 -3.85 4.70
CA GLY A 32 -3.34 -4.68 4.02
C GLY A 32 -4.09 -5.59 4.99
N ARG A 33 -3.36 -6.27 5.89
CA ARG A 33 -3.94 -7.12 6.94
C ARG A 33 -4.83 -6.35 7.89
N LYS A 34 -4.40 -5.17 8.35
CA LYS A 34 -5.20 -4.30 9.24
C LYS A 34 -6.47 -3.82 8.54
N THR A 35 -6.39 -3.48 7.26
CA THR A 35 -7.53 -3.06 6.44
C THR A 35 -8.57 -4.18 6.37
N LEU A 36 -8.13 -5.39 6.01
CA LEU A 36 -8.99 -6.58 5.98
C LEU A 36 -9.60 -6.89 7.36
N ALA A 37 -8.81 -6.85 8.43
CA ALA A 37 -9.27 -7.11 9.80
C ALA A 37 -10.31 -6.09 10.30
N LYS A 38 -10.33 -4.88 9.73
CA LYS A 38 -11.31 -3.83 9.98
C LYS A 38 -12.57 -3.96 9.11
N GLY A 39 -12.71 -5.04 8.33
CA GLY A 39 -13.85 -5.29 7.45
C GLY A 39 -13.86 -4.42 6.18
N LEU A 40 -12.74 -3.77 5.86
CA LEU A 40 -12.59 -2.94 4.67
C LEU A 40 -12.12 -3.79 3.48
N GLY A 41 -12.46 -3.36 2.27
CA GLY A 41 -12.23 -4.11 1.04
C GLY A 41 -11.09 -3.56 0.16
N VAL A 42 -10.90 -4.18 -1.00
CA VAL A 42 -9.87 -3.77 -1.98
C VAL A 42 -10.08 -2.35 -2.52
N LEU A 43 -11.32 -1.85 -2.54
CA LEU A 43 -11.63 -0.48 -2.94
C LEU A 43 -11.16 0.56 -1.92
N ASP A 44 -11.21 0.22 -0.63
CA ASP A 44 -10.64 1.04 0.44
C ASP A 44 -9.10 1.08 0.32
N MET A 45 -8.49 -0.06 0.00
CA MET A 45 -7.05 -0.16 -0.24
C MET A 45 -6.61 0.67 -1.46
N ALA A 46 -7.38 0.67 -2.54
CA ALA A 46 -7.15 1.52 -3.71
C ALA A 46 -7.28 3.02 -3.35
N THR A 47 -8.24 3.39 -2.50
CA THR A 47 -8.41 4.76 -2.00
C THR A 47 -7.20 5.21 -1.16
N ILE A 48 -6.73 4.34 -0.26
CA ILE A 48 -5.51 4.56 0.54
C ILE A 48 -4.29 4.75 -0.37
N GLN A 49 -4.10 3.85 -1.34
CA GLN A 49 -3.00 3.90 -2.29
C GLN A 49 -3.00 5.20 -3.09
N HIS A 50 -4.14 5.60 -3.64
CA HIS A 50 -4.26 6.81 -4.45
C HIS A 50 -3.89 8.06 -3.64
N ARG A 51 -4.41 8.18 -2.41
CA ARG A 51 -4.08 9.30 -1.52
C ARG A 51 -2.59 9.37 -1.19
N ALA A 52 -1.97 8.22 -0.93
CA ALA A 52 -0.54 8.16 -0.65
C ALA A 52 0.30 8.50 -1.88
N LEU A 53 -0.08 8.01 -3.07
CA LEU A 53 0.58 8.33 -4.33
C LEU A 53 0.55 9.83 -4.61
N VAL A 54 -0.61 10.49 -4.48
CA VAL A 54 -0.72 11.95 -4.65
C VAL A 54 0.20 12.67 -3.66
N LYS A 55 0.20 12.29 -2.38
CA LYS A 55 1.07 12.88 -1.36
C LYS A 55 2.57 12.69 -1.65
N CYS A 56 2.97 11.59 -2.25
CA CYS A 56 4.37 11.34 -2.61
C CYS A 56 4.75 12.08 -3.90
N LEU A 57 3.88 12.12 -4.90
CA LEU A 57 4.12 12.87 -6.14
C LEU A 57 4.22 14.38 -5.91
N LEU A 58 3.41 14.95 -5.01
CA LEU A 58 3.51 16.36 -4.63
C LEU A 58 4.83 16.72 -3.92
N LYS A 59 5.57 15.72 -3.43
CA LYS A 59 6.89 15.89 -2.83
C LYS A 59 8.04 15.65 -3.81
N ALA A 60 7.77 15.17 -5.02
CA ALA A 60 8.80 15.01 -6.03
C ALA A 60 9.21 16.39 -6.56
N HIS A 61 10.52 16.68 -6.55
CA HIS A 61 11.10 17.91 -7.06
C HIS A 61 11.49 17.79 -8.53
N THR A 62 11.62 16.57 -9.06
CA THR A 62 11.99 16.35 -10.46
C THR A 62 11.10 15.33 -11.18
N PRO A 63 10.98 15.38 -12.52
CA PRO A 63 10.29 14.35 -13.30
C PRO A 63 10.86 12.94 -13.09
N ARG A 64 12.17 12.85 -12.81
CA ARG A 64 12.85 11.58 -12.51
C ARG A 64 12.37 10.98 -11.19
N GLU A 65 12.27 11.78 -10.14
CA GLU A 65 11.72 11.38 -8.84
C GLU A 65 10.24 10.99 -8.94
N GLY A 66 9.44 11.75 -9.70
CA GLY A 66 8.04 11.39 -9.97
C GLY A 66 7.93 10.03 -10.70
N SER A 67 8.77 9.80 -11.71
CA SER A 67 8.84 8.52 -12.42
C SER A 67 9.29 7.36 -11.51
N GLN A 68 10.24 7.60 -10.61
CA GLN A 68 10.68 6.61 -9.63
C GLN A 68 9.55 6.27 -8.64
N THR A 69 8.82 7.29 -8.19
CA THR A 69 7.65 7.13 -7.31
C THR A 69 6.59 6.25 -7.96
N LEU A 70 6.22 6.52 -9.22
CA LEU A 70 5.23 5.72 -9.95
C LEU A 70 5.64 4.25 -10.11
N ARG A 71 6.92 3.99 -10.40
CA ARG A 71 7.44 2.62 -10.51
C ARG A 71 7.43 1.88 -9.18
N ALA A 72 7.86 2.54 -8.11
CA ALA A 72 7.94 1.95 -6.78
C ALA A 72 6.55 1.62 -6.20
N VAL A 73 5.57 2.51 -6.39
CA VAL A 73 4.20 2.34 -5.90
C VAL A 73 3.55 1.06 -6.39
N LYS A 74 3.83 0.62 -7.63
CA LYS A 74 3.27 -0.63 -8.17
C LYS A 74 3.58 -1.83 -7.27
N LYS A 75 4.86 -2.06 -6.97
CA LYS A 75 5.28 -3.22 -6.15
C LYS A 75 4.72 -3.11 -4.74
N PHE A 76 4.79 -1.92 -4.16
CA PHE A 76 4.29 -1.64 -2.83
C PHE A 76 2.76 -1.87 -2.72
N PHE A 77 1.99 -1.51 -3.75
CA PHE A 77 0.55 -1.73 -3.77
C PHE A 77 0.20 -3.21 -3.89
N VAL A 78 0.89 -3.97 -4.75
CA VAL A 78 0.69 -5.42 -4.87
C VAL A 78 0.94 -6.10 -3.52
N GLU A 79 1.99 -5.73 -2.81
CA GLU A 79 2.31 -6.27 -1.48
C GLU A 79 1.15 -6.05 -0.48
N SER A 80 0.55 -4.85 -0.49
CA SER A 80 -0.60 -4.53 0.36
C SER A 80 -1.90 -5.28 0.00
N LEU A 81 -1.97 -5.88 -1.20
CA LEU A 81 -3.12 -6.65 -1.67
C LEU A 81 -3.01 -8.15 -1.36
N LEU A 82 -1.82 -8.67 -1.05
CA LEU A 82 -1.61 -10.08 -0.73
C LEU A 82 -2.54 -10.61 0.38
N PRO A 83 -2.83 -9.88 1.47
CA PRO A 83 -3.77 -10.36 2.50
C PRO A 83 -5.19 -10.61 1.97
N PHE A 84 -5.64 -9.80 1.00
CA PHE A 84 -6.96 -9.94 0.39
C PHE A 84 -7.00 -11.16 -0.54
N GLU A 85 -5.95 -11.38 -1.33
CA GLU A 85 -5.83 -12.55 -2.19
C GLU A 85 -5.82 -13.85 -1.37
N MET A 86 -5.03 -13.89 -0.29
CA MET A 86 -4.96 -15.04 0.61
C MET A 86 -6.31 -15.33 1.28
N SER A 87 -7.04 -14.28 1.69
CA SER A 87 -8.38 -14.42 2.25
C SER A 87 -9.38 -14.95 1.22
N HIS A 88 -9.30 -14.47 -0.03
CA HIS A 88 -10.18 -14.92 -1.11
C HIS A 88 -9.93 -16.39 -1.48
N ARG A 89 -8.67 -16.81 -1.59
CA ARG A 89 -8.32 -18.23 -1.88
C ARG A 89 -8.80 -19.18 -0.79
N ARG A 90 -8.66 -18.80 0.48
CA ARG A 90 -9.17 -19.61 1.61
C ARG A 90 -10.67 -19.85 1.50
N ILE A 91 -11.44 -18.84 1.07
CA ILE A 91 -12.89 -18.98 0.87
C ILE A 91 -13.21 -19.96 -0.28
N GLN A 92 -12.38 -20.01 -1.32
CA GLN A 92 -12.56 -20.93 -2.45
C GLN A 92 -12.18 -22.38 -2.15
N GLU A 93 -11.23 -22.63 -1.24
CA GLU A 93 -10.81 -23.99 -0.85
C GLU A 93 -11.77 -24.68 0.12
N VAL A 94 -12.62 -23.91 0.82
CA VAL A 94 -13.55 -24.42 1.84
C VAL A 94 -14.95 -24.69 1.29
N ASN A 95 -15.24 -24.25 0.06
CA ASN A 95 -16.50 -24.47 -0.66
C ASN A 95 -16.37 -25.63 -1.66
#